data_AF-A0A534J2Z5-F1
#
_entry.id   AF-A0A534J2Z5-F1
#
_cell.length_a   1.000
_cell.length_b   1.000
_cell.length_c   1.000
_cell.angle_alpha   90.00
_cell.angle_beta   90.00
_cell.angle_gamma   90.00
#
_symmetry.space_group_name_H-M   'P 1'
#
loop_
_entity.id
_entity.type
_entity.pdbx_description
1 polymer ?
#
loop_
_entity_poly.entity_id
_entity_poly.type
_entity_poly.pdbx_seq_one_letter_code
_entity_poly.pdbx_strand_id
1 'polypeptide(L)' 'MLGEDEHWLHELSIDMFPEDGCLHVYGVGNDGVTAFTEYGIECLQQIIADERAAGNAPPQVISTK' A
#
# COMPACT_ATOMS: atom_id res chain seq x y z
N MET A 1 -10.25 -4.55 0.28
CA MET A 1 -9.30 -3.85 -0.60
C MET A 1 -9.56 -2.36 -0.49
N LEU A 2 -8.52 -1.52 -0.52
CA LEU A 2 -8.59 -0.07 -0.26
C LEU A 2 -9.27 0.75 -1.38
N GLY A 3 -9.75 0.11 -2.46
CA GLY A 3 -10.38 0.79 -3.59
C GLY A 3 -9.39 1.51 -4.51
N GLU A 4 -8.10 1.25 -4.32
CA GLU A 4 -6.99 1.84 -5.06
C GLU A 4 -6.36 0.82 -5.99
N ASP A 5 -5.65 1.31 -7.01
CA ASP A 5 -4.88 0.48 -7.93
C ASP A 5 -3.77 -0.29 -7.20
N GLU A 6 -3.66 -1.59 -7.44
CA GLU A 6 -2.72 -2.47 -6.73
C GLU A 6 -1.26 -2.11 -7.01
N HIS A 7 -0.94 -1.74 -8.25
CA HIS A 7 0.41 -1.33 -8.60
C HIS A 7 0.78 -0.02 -7.88
N TRP A 8 -0.14 0.95 -7.85
CA TRP A 8 0.08 2.18 -7.09
C TRP A 8 0.22 1.93 -5.58
N LEU A 9 -0.62 1.07 -4.99
CA LEU A 9 -0.48 0.67 -3.58
C LEU A 9 0.88 0.02 -3.31
N HIS A 10 1.39 -0.78 -4.25
CA HIS A 10 2.73 -1.35 -4.13
C HIS A 10 3.80 -0.27 -4.11
N GLU A 11 3.76 0.70 -5.04
CA GLU A 11 4.73 1.81 -5.07
C GLU A 11 4.73 2.61 -3.77
N LEU A 12 3.55 2.94 -3.22
CA LEU A 12 3.46 3.63 -1.92
C LEU A 12 4.04 2.81 -0.78
N SER A 13 3.92 1.48 -0.84
CA SER A 13 4.44 0.59 0.20
C SER A 13 5.96 0.46 0.19
N ILE A 14 6.64 0.81 -0.91
CA ILE A 14 8.11 0.79 -1.01
C ILE A 14 8.74 1.81 -0.05
N ASP A 15 8.06 2.93 0.19
CA ASP A 15 8.52 3.99 1.09
C ASP A 15 8.21 3.70 2.57
N MET A 16 7.48 2.62 2.88
CA MET A 16 7.16 2.24 4.25
C MET A 16 8.26 1.35 4.86
N PHE A 17 8.66 1.66 6.08
CA PHE A 17 9.60 0.86 6.85
C PHE A 17 8.88 -0.19 7.72
N PRO A 18 9.59 -1.19 8.27
CA PRO A 18 9.01 -2.14 9.22
C PRO A 18 8.27 -1.49 10.40
N GLU A 19 8.76 -0.35 10.87
CA GLU A 19 8.17 0.45 11.94
C GLU A 19 6.81 1.04 11.56
N ASP A 20 6.58 1.29 10.27
CA ASP A 20 5.30 1.74 9.73
C ASP A 20 4.33 0.56 9.54
N GLY A 21 4.66 -0.64 10.02
CA GLY A 21 3.81 -1.81 9.94
C GLY A 21 3.81 -2.52 8.58
N CYS A 22 4.77 -2.19 7.70
CA CYS A 22 5.03 -2.88 6.44
C CYS A 22 5.97 -4.08 6.66
N LEU A 23 5.54 -5.29 6.30
CA LEU A 23 6.28 -6.53 6.51
C LEU A 23 6.60 -7.18 5.16
N HIS A 24 7.79 -7.77 5.05
CA HIS A 24 8.15 -8.58 3.89
C HIS A 24 8.10 -10.07 4.24
N VAL A 25 7.17 -10.79 3.63
CA VAL A 25 6.95 -12.22 3.87
C VAL A 25 7.60 -13.02 2.76
N TYR A 26 8.70 -13.71 3.06
CA TYR A 26 9.43 -14.54 2.09
C TYR A 26 8.89 -15.97 2.08
N GLY A 27 8.64 -16.49 0.88
CA GLY A 27 8.40 -17.91 0.64
C GLY A 27 9.71 -18.71 0.50
N VAL A 28 9.59 -20.03 0.39
CA VAL A 28 10.73 -20.96 0.22
C VAL A 28 11.52 -20.68 -1.08
N GLY A 29 10.88 -20.06 -2.08
CA GLY A 29 11.48 -19.71 -3.37
C GLY A 29 12.19 -18.36 -3.41
N ASN A 30 12.33 -17.66 -2.28
CA ASN A 30 12.85 -16.29 -2.20
C ASN A 30 11.98 -15.22 -2.88
N ASP A 31 10.80 -15.61 -3.38
CA ASP A 31 9.73 -14.68 -3.74
C ASP A 31 9.08 -14.19 -2.44
N GLY A 32 9.08 -12.87 -2.25
CA GLY A 32 8.45 -12.27 -1.09
C GLY A 32 7.32 -11.33 -1.46
N VAL A 33 6.35 -11.27 -0.55
CA VAL A 33 5.15 -10.43 -0.70
C VAL A 33 5.09 -9.43 0.43
N THR A 34 4.60 -8.24 0.12
CA THR A 34 4.33 -7.21 1.14
C THR A 34 3.07 -7.60 1.92
N ALA A 35 3.17 -7.58 3.23
CA ALA A 35 2.05 -7.75 4.16
C ALA A 35 2.01 -6.54 5.10
N PHE A 36 0.83 -6.26 5.65
CA PHE A 36 0.65 -5.12 6.57
C PHE A 36 0.06 -5.60 7.89
N THR A 37 0.51 -5.00 8.98
CA THR A 37 -0.23 -5.02 10.25
C THR A 37 -1.46 -4.12 10.13
N GLU A 38 -2.37 -4.17 11.11
CA GLU A 38 -3.49 -3.22 11.16
C GLU A 38 -3.00 -1.77 11.17
N TYR A 39 -1.97 -1.48 11.98
CA TYR A 39 -1.31 -0.17 11.99
C TYR A 39 -0.69 0.20 10.64
N GLY A 40 -0.08 -0.77 9.95
CA GLY A 40 0.46 -0.51 8.61
C GLY A 40 -0.59 -0.17 7.57
N ILE A 41 -1.81 -0.70 7.70
CA ILE A 41 -2.93 -0.26 6.87
C ILE A 41 -3.33 1.18 7.18
N GLU A 42 -3.32 1.60 8.46
CA GLU A 42 -3.61 2.98 8.85
C GLU A 42 -2.54 3.95 8.31
N CYS A 43 -1.25 3.61 8.42
CA CYS A 43 -0.16 4.39 7.83
C CYS A 43 -0.30 4.51 6.30
N LEU A 44 -0.59 3.40 5.62
CA LEU A 44 -0.79 3.40 4.17
C LEU A 44 -1.99 4.28 3.76
N GLN A 45 -3.09 4.27 4.54
CA GLN A 45 -4.23 5.17 4.31
C GLN A 45 -3.86 6.64 4.45
N GLN A 46 -2.97 6.99 5.39
CA GLN A 46 -2.48 8.37 5.54
C GLN A 46 -1.64 8.80 4.33
N ILE A 47 -0.73 7.94 3.86
CA ILE A 47 0.09 8.20 2.66
C ILE A 47 -0.82 8.42 1.44
N ILE A 48 -1.83 7.58 1.24
CA ILE A 48 -2.82 7.73 0.17
C ILE A 48 -3.53 9.09 0.26
N ALA A 49 -3.94 9.50 1.45
CA ALA A 49 -4.60 10.79 1.66
C ALA A 49 -3.68 11.96 1.30
N ASP A 50 -2.41 11.89 1.70
CA ASP A 50 -1.40 12.92 1.43
C ASP A 50 -1.10 13.03 -0.08
N GLU A 51 -0.91 11.90 -0.78
CA GLU A 51 -0.70 11.87 -2.24
C GLU A 51 -1.93 12.37 -3.02
N ARG A 52 -3.14 12.09 -2.53
CA ARG A 52 -4.38 12.64 -3.08
C ARG A 52 -4.46 14.15 -2.88
N ALA A 53 -4.12 14.64 -1.69
CA ALA A 53 -4.09 16.07 -1.39
C ALA A 53 -3.03 16.81 -2.22
N ALA A 54 -1.89 16.17 -2.49
CA ALA A 54 -0.83 16.69 -3.36
C ALA A 54 -1.18 16.67 -4.86
N GLY A 55 -2.21 15.90 -5.26
CA GLY A 55 -2.62 15.76 -6.65
C GLY A 55 -1.80 14.76 -7.48
N ASN A 56 -1.02 13.91 -6.80
CA ASN A 56 -0.17 12.89 -7.41
C ASN A 56 -0.92 11.56 -7.62
N ALA A 57 -2.03 11.37 -6.92
CA ALA A 57 -2.77 10.11 -6.94
C ALA A 57 -3.49 9.86 -8.28
N PRO A 58 -3.47 8.61 -8.79
CA PRO A 58 -4.28 8.23 -9.94
C PRO A 58 -5.79 8.28 -9.61
N PRO A 59 -6.65 8.30 -10.65
CA PRO A 59 -8.08 8.11 -10.48
C PRO A 59 -8.38 6.80 -9.75
N GLN A 60 -9.32 6.80 -8.81
CA GLN A 60 -9.70 5.58 -8.11
C GLN A 60 -10.28 4.55 -9.08
N VAL A 61 -9.87 3.29 -8.90
CA VAL A 61 -10.42 2.17 -9.66
C VAL A 61 -11.82 1.91 -9.15
N ILE A 62 -12.84 2.37 -9.88
CA ILE A 62 -14.23 2.05 -9.59
C ILE A 62 -14.42 0.56 -9.88
N SER A 63 -14.28 -0.28 -8.86
CA SER A 63 -14.64 -1.70 -8.97
C SER A 63 -16.13 -1.78 -9.23
N THR A 64 -16.50 -1.99 -10.50
CA THR A 64 -17.88 -2.22 -10.92
C THR A 64 -18.22 -3.64 -10.42
N LYS A 65 -18.99 -3.72 -9.34
CA LYS A 65 -19.53 -4.98 -8.82
C LYS A 65 -20.53 -5.60 -9.80
#